data_AF-A0A0M5LXS7-F1
#
_entry.id   AF-A0A0M5LXS7-F1
#
_cell.length_a   1.000
_cell.length_b   1.000
_cell.length_c   1.000
_cell.angle_alpha   90.00
_cell.angle_beta   90.00
_cell.angle_gamma   90.00
#
_symmetry.space_group_name_H-M   'P 1'
#
loop_
_entity.id
_entity.type
_entity.pdbx_description
1 polymer ?
#
loop_
_entity_poly.entity_id
_entity_poly.type
_entity_poly.pdbx_seq_one_letter_code
_entity_poly.pdbx_strand_id
1 'polypeptide(L)'
;MKLRWRAASAALAAALLLGGLSACTSSPRTSYTTASGEEVAVDWKDFPAPSGNEPDQLLRAPVAEDIESVSAGILTDITAALTQEFGLAWATSGESSWHAGAGNGYGGVAMSTTYNSVSWASGTVPPSAEWARVVEIVNGFASARGLDKTGLESPETFVWFGTAYGDTQWVSVEIHDAALAPAGKAASNYAQIKQPPAAIFLSYGATALPRNDRPAFIKDLEPFAGLERPESTTSDKVRPPFRSA
;
A
#
# COMPACT_ATOMS: atom_id res chain seq x y z
N MET A 1 -48.98 15.23 -35.34
CA MET A 1 -49.09 14.79 -33.92
C MET A 1 -47.74 14.22 -33.53
N LYS A 2 -46.78 14.93 -32.93
CA LYS A 2 -46.72 15.53 -31.58
C LYS A 2 -47.20 14.58 -30.48
N LEU A 3 -46.27 13.85 -29.87
CA LEU A 3 -46.03 13.99 -28.43
C LEU A 3 -44.56 13.71 -28.10
N ARG A 4 -43.92 14.71 -27.50
CA ARG A 4 -42.52 14.76 -27.09
C ARG A 4 -42.44 14.21 -25.67
N TRP A 5 -41.49 13.33 -25.38
CA TRP A 5 -41.05 13.07 -24.01
C TRP A 5 -39.58 13.48 -23.90
N ARG A 6 -39.35 14.56 -23.15
CA ARG A 6 -38.07 14.94 -22.55
C ARG A 6 -38.28 14.93 -21.04
N ALA A 7 -37.47 14.16 -20.32
CA ALA A 7 -37.00 14.41 -18.95
C ALA A 7 -35.98 13.30 -18.63
N ALA A 8 -34.69 13.65 -18.55
CA ALA A 8 -33.94 13.86 -17.30
C ALA A 8 -33.38 12.51 -16.76
N SER A 9 -32.14 12.15 -17.11
CA SER A 9 -30.90 12.42 -16.35
C SER A 9 -30.81 11.63 -15.04
N ALA A 10 -29.91 10.64 -15.00
CA ALA A 10 -29.19 10.20 -13.80
C ALA A 10 -27.93 9.43 -14.24
N ALA A 11 -26.82 10.16 -14.39
CA ALA A 11 -25.49 9.58 -14.42
C ALA A 11 -25.16 9.09 -13.00
N LEU A 12 -24.92 7.79 -12.83
CA LEU A 12 -24.36 7.26 -11.59
C LEU A 12 -22.83 7.23 -11.73
N ALA A 13 -22.21 8.40 -11.66
CA ALA A 13 -20.81 8.55 -11.32
C ALA A 13 -20.75 8.76 -9.81
N ALA A 14 -20.42 7.70 -9.07
CA ALA A 14 -20.20 7.73 -7.62
C ALA A 14 -19.04 6.78 -7.32
N ALA A 15 -18.01 7.11 -6.55
CA ALA A 15 -17.57 8.37 -5.98
C ALA A 15 -16.11 8.15 -5.57
N LEU A 16 -15.15 8.88 -6.16
CA LEU A 16 -13.80 9.05 -5.62
C LEU A 16 -13.35 10.49 -5.90
N LEU A 17 -14.09 11.43 -5.32
CA LEU A 17 -13.63 12.79 -5.10
C LEU A 17 -13.93 13.13 -3.63
N LEU A 18 -13.24 12.43 -2.72
CA LEU A 18 -12.97 12.97 -1.39
C LEU A 18 -11.80 13.95 -1.52
N GLY A 19 -12.05 15.04 -2.25
CA GLY A 19 -11.22 16.24 -2.17
C GLY A 19 -11.48 16.88 -0.81
N GLY A 20 -10.46 16.91 0.02
CA GLY A 20 -10.52 17.25 1.43
C GLY A 20 -11.22 18.58 1.72
N LEU A 21 -12.26 18.50 2.55
CA LEU A 21 -12.57 19.58 3.48
C LEU A 21 -11.53 19.50 4.62
N SER A 22 -10.31 19.93 4.34
CA SER A 22 -9.31 20.16 5.38
C SER A 22 -9.79 21.35 6.19
N ALA A 23 -10.46 21.10 7.31
CA ALA A 23 -10.53 22.10 8.37
C ALA A 23 -9.08 22.53 8.66
N CYS A 24 -8.82 23.84 8.66
CA CYS A 24 -7.50 24.43 8.92
C CYS A 24 -7.06 24.13 10.35
N THR A 25 -6.72 22.88 10.65
CA THR A 25 -6.03 22.50 11.87
C THR A 25 -4.61 23.03 11.75
N SER A 26 -4.20 23.85 12.70
CA SER A 26 -2.81 24.28 12.82
C SER A 26 -1.91 23.06 12.96
N SER A 27 -0.78 23.06 12.26
CA SER A 27 0.24 22.04 12.45
C SER A 27 0.75 22.05 13.90
N PRO A 28 1.01 20.87 14.49
CA PRO A 28 1.64 20.79 15.81
C PRO A 28 3.00 21.49 15.80
N ARG A 29 3.40 22.07 16.93
CA ARG A 29 4.73 22.62 17.14
C ARG A 29 5.33 22.08 18.43
N THR A 30 6.64 21.86 18.41
CA THR A 30 7.41 21.44 19.58
C THR A 30 8.56 22.41 19.78
N SER A 31 8.77 22.86 21.01
CA SER A 31 9.93 23.67 21.38
C SER A 31 10.89 22.88 22.26
N TYR A 32 12.20 23.09 22.09
CA TYR A 32 13.23 22.50 22.93
C TYR A 32 14.40 23.48 23.10
N THR A 33 15.22 23.26 24.13
CA THR A 33 16.43 24.03 24.36
C THR A 33 17.64 23.22 23.91
N THR A 34 18.49 23.80 23.06
CA THR A 34 19.73 23.17 22.58
C THR A 34 20.78 23.11 23.69
N ALA A 35 21.86 22.36 23.47
CA ALA A 35 23.00 22.33 24.39
C ALA A 35 23.68 23.70 24.58
N SER A 36 23.53 24.63 23.64
CA SER A 36 24.03 26.01 23.76
C SER A 36 23.08 26.94 24.53
N GLY A 37 21.91 26.45 24.97
CA GLY A 37 20.90 27.24 25.66
C GLY A 37 19.95 28.01 24.74
N GLU A 38 20.00 27.76 23.43
CA GLU A 38 19.09 28.37 22.45
C GLU A 38 17.73 27.67 22.47
N GLU A 39 16.65 28.45 22.46
CA GLU A 39 15.30 27.92 22.30
C GLU A 39 14.98 27.76 20.81
N VAL A 40 14.68 26.53 20.41
CA VAL A 40 14.31 26.18 19.03
C VAL A 40 12.87 25.70 19.03
N ALA A 41 12.06 26.21 18.11
CA ALA A 41 10.71 25.74 17.85
C ALA A 41 10.66 25.10 16.46
N VAL A 42 10.21 23.86 16.39
CA VAL A 42 9.97 23.13 15.13
C VAL A 42 8.48 23.04 14.83
N ASP A 43 8.14 23.13 13.56
CA ASP A 43 6.79 22.99 13.05
C ASP A 43 6.68 21.64 12.33
N TRP A 44 5.78 20.76 12.79
CA TRP A 44 5.67 19.40 12.27
C TRP A 44 5.20 19.34 10.81
N LYS A 45 4.67 20.44 10.26
CA LYS A 45 4.45 20.56 8.82
C LYS A 45 5.76 20.45 8.02
N ASP A 46 6.90 20.75 8.62
CA ASP A 46 8.20 20.72 7.94
C ASP A 46 8.89 19.35 8.11
N PHE A 47 8.23 18.39 8.78
CA PHE A 47 8.73 17.03 8.93
C PHE A 47 8.77 16.32 7.56
N PRO A 48 9.93 15.77 7.14
CA PRO A 48 10.13 15.36 5.73
C PRO A 48 9.53 13.98 5.39
N ALA A 49 9.09 13.20 6.38
CA ALA A 49 8.54 11.85 6.20
C ALA A 49 7.02 11.82 6.39
N PRO A 50 6.31 10.85 5.78
CA PRO A 50 4.92 10.57 6.13
C PRO A 50 4.78 10.19 7.61
N SER A 51 3.77 10.68 8.31
CA SER A 51 3.54 10.41 9.75
C SER A 51 3.47 8.91 10.09
N GLY A 52 3.00 8.10 9.14
CA GLY A 52 2.89 6.63 9.27
C GLY A 52 4.17 5.84 8.99
N ASN A 53 5.26 6.48 8.57
CA ASN A 53 6.54 5.81 8.30
C ASN A 53 7.64 6.35 9.22
N GLU A 54 8.45 5.44 9.77
CA GLU A 54 9.65 5.85 10.50
C GLU A 54 10.71 6.34 9.50
N PRO A 55 11.38 7.49 9.74
CA PRO A 55 12.42 7.98 8.84
C PRO A 55 13.54 6.95 8.57
N ASP A 56 13.92 6.18 9.60
CA ASP A 56 14.93 5.14 9.46
C ASP A 56 14.47 3.99 8.54
N GLN A 57 13.17 3.70 8.48
CA GLN A 57 12.63 2.72 7.53
C GLN A 57 12.78 3.22 6.10
N LEU A 58 12.47 4.49 5.83
CA LEU A 58 12.64 5.09 4.50
C LEU A 58 14.11 5.10 4.04
N LEU A 59 15.04 5.29 4.98
CA LEU A 59 16.48 5.28 4.69
C LEU A 59 17.03 3.87 4.44
N ARG A 60 16.49 2.84 5.10
CA ARG A 60 16.86 1.43 4.89
C ARG A 60 16.20 0.81 3.66
N ALA A 61 14.99 1.25 3.30
CA ALA A 61 14.31 0.80 2.09
C ALA A 61 15.15 1.09 0.83
N PRO A 62 14.94 0.36 -0.28
CA PRO A 62 15.57 0.69 -1.54
C PRO A 62 15.23 2.12 -1.99
N VAL A 63 16.13 2.74 -2.74
CA VAL A 63 15.86 4.05 -3.35
C VAL A 63 14.82 3.90 -4.46
N ALA A 64 14.12 4.99 -4.78
CA ALA A 64 13.08 5.00 -5.81
C ALA A 64 13.56 4.42 -7.15
N GLU A 65 14.80 4.69 -7.54
CA GLU A 65 15.40 4.22 -8.80
C GLU A 65 15.57 2.69 -8.87
N ASP A 66 15.63 2.02 -7.72
CA ASP A 66 15.86 0.57 -7.65
C ASP A 66 14.54 -0.21 -7.48
N ILE A 67 13.43 0.46 -7.12
CA ILE A 67 12.17 -0.18 -6.71
C ILE A 67 11.54 -1.05 -7.79
N GLU A 68 11.50 -0.62 -9.04
CA GLU A 68 10.89 -1.42 -10.11
C GLU A 68 11.65 -2.74 -10.34
N SER A 69 12.98 -2.72 -10.23
CA SER A 69 13.81 -3.91 -10.32
C SER A 69 13.59 -4.85 -9.13
N VAL A 70 13.50 -4.31 -7.91
CA VAL A 70 13.15 -5.08 -6.70
C VAL A 70 11.78 -5.73 -6.83
N SER A 71 10.78 -4.96 -7.29
CA SER A 71 9.42 -5.42 -7.54
C SER A 71 9.37 -6.53 -8.58
N ALA A 72 10.08 -6.38 -9.71
CA ALA A 72 10.11 -7.38 -10.75
C ALA A 72 10.75 -8.68 -10.25
N GLY A 73 11.85 -8.58 -9.50
CA GLY A 73 12.55 -9.73 -8.94
C GLY A 73 11.68 -10.54 -7.97
N ILE A 74 11.05 -9.88 -6.99
CA ILE A 74 10.23 -10.58 -6.00
C ILE A 74 8.99 -11.23 -6.61
N LEU A 75 8.28 -10.54 -7.50
CA LEU A 75 7.08 -11.08 -8.15
C LEU A 75 7.41 -12.20 -9.13
N THR A 76 8.52 -12.10 -9.86
CA THR A 76 8.98 -13.17 -10.77
C THR A 76 9.32 -14.44 -10.01
N ASP A 77 10.04 -14.33 -8.89
CA ASP A 77 10.41 -15.50 -8.08
C ASP A 77 9.19 -16.19 -7.48
N ILE A 78 8.26 -15.42 -6.91
CA ILE A 78 7.01 -15.95 -6.34
C ILE A 78 6.19 -16.66 -7.42
N THR A 79 5.97 -15.99 -8.56
CA THR A 79 5.14 -16.55 -9.64
C THR A 79 5.77 -17.80 -10.25
N ALA A 80 7.10 -17.83 -10.41
CA ALA A 80 7.83 -19.00 -10.87
C ALA A 80 7.67 -20.19 -9.91
N ALA A 81 7.79 -19.97 -8.59
CA ALA A 81 7.62 -21.02 -7.58
C ALA A 81 6.18 -21.56 -7.56
N LEU A 82 5.19 -20.68 -7.60
CA LEU A 82 3.78 -21.07 -7.64
C LEU A 82 3.42 -21.77 -8.96
N THR A 83 4.01 -21.36 -10.08
CA THR A 83 3.88 -22.08 -11.37
C THR A 83 4.50 -23.47 -11.29
N GLN A 84 5.68 -23.60 -10.70
CA GLN A 84 6.34 -24.90 -10.54
C GLN A 84 5.52 -25.85 -9.66
N GLU A 85 4.96 -25.36 -8.55
CA GLU A 85 4.25 -26.20 -7.58
C GLU A 85 2.81 -26.53 -8.01
N PHE A 86 2.09 -25.56 -8.59
CA PHE A 86 0.65 -25.69 -8.87
C PHE A 86 0.30 -25.62 -10.37
N GLY A 87 1.27 -25.45 -11.27
CA GLY A 87 1.03 -25.36 -12.71
C GLY A 87 0.28 -24.09 -13.14
N LEU A 88 0.38 -23.01 -12.35
CA LEU A 88 -0.35 -21.76 -12.62
C LEU A 88 0.23 -21.02 -13.83
N ALA A 89 -0.66 -20.41 -14.61
CA ALA A 89 -0.33 -19.44 -15.64
C ALA A 89 -0.72 -18.03 -15.16
N TRP A 90 0.11 -17.05 -15.48
CA TRP A 90 -0.03 -15.67 -14.99
C TRP A 90 -0.25 -14.68 -16.12
N ALA A 91 -1.05 -13.65 -15.84
CA ALA A 91 -1.19 -12.47 -16.67
C ALA A 91 -1.07 -11.22 -15.78
N THR A 92 -0.52 -10.14 -16.34
CA THR A 92 -0.48 -8.84 -15.66
C THR A 92 -1.74 -8.03 -15.97
N SER A 93 -2.21 -7.26 -15.00
CA SER A 93 -3.32 -6.32 -15.16
C SER A 93 -3.00 -4.98 -14.50
N GLY A 94 -3.58 -3.90 -15.04
CA GLY A 94 -3.29 -2.54 -14.63
C GLY A 94 -1.95 -2.02 -15.17
N GLU A 95 -1.57 -0.85 -14.69
CA GLU A 95 -0.29 -0.21 -14.98
C GLU A 95 0.44 0.00 -13.65
N SER A 96 1.77 -0.13 -13.65
CA SER A 96 2.55 0.33 -12.51
C SER A 96 2.50 1.84 -12.45
N SER A 97 2.41 2.41 -11.26
CA SER A 97 2.26 3.85 -11.07
C SER A 97 3.11 4.37 -9.93
N TRP A 98 3.66 5.56 -10.16
CA TRP A 98 4.30 6.39 -9.14
C TRP A 98 3.34 7.47 -8.68
N HIS A 99 3.18 7.57 -7.37
CA HIS A 99 2.35 8.56 -6.71
C HIS A 99 3.27 9.48 -5.92
N ALA A 100 3.24 10.78 -6.25
CA ALA A 100 3.94 11.77 -5.46
C ALA A 100 3.56 11.64 -3.98
N GLY A 101 4.52 11.93 -3.09
CA GLY A 101 4.33 11.82 -1.65
C GLY A 101 3.01 12.43 -1.20
N ALA A 102 2.23 11.65 -0.46
CA ALA A 102 1.08 12.17 0.26
C ALA A 102 1.53 13.23 1.28
N GLY A 103 0.57 13.93 1.88
CA GLY A 103 0.87 14.83 2.98
C GLY A 103 1.66 14.12 4.08
N ASN A 104 2.49 14.86 4.80
CA ASN A 104 3.28 14.30 5.90
C ASN A 104 2.43 13.98 7.16
N GLY A 105 1.10 14.16 7.09
CA GLY A 105 0.17 14.00 8.20
C GLY A 105 0.01 15.24 9.10
N TYR A 106 0.82 16.27 8.90
CA TYR A 106 0.85 17.49 9.72
C TYR A 106 0.54 18.76 8.92
N GLY A 107 0.02 18.60 7.69
CA GLY A 107 -0.27 19.70 6.76
C GLY A 107 0.90 20.10 5.85
N GLY A 108 2.02 19.36 5.91
CA GLY A 108 3.14 19.47 4.99
C GLY A 108 3.17 18.41 3.91
N VAL A 109 4.24 18.38 3.13
CA VAL A 109 4.47 17.42 2.04
C VAL A 109 5.64 16.51 2.41
N ALA A 110 5.47 15.20 2.27
CA ALA A 110 6.57 14.27 2.46
C ALA A 110 7.50 14.25 1.23
N MET A 111 8.80 14.04 1.44
CA MET A 111 9.80 13.96 0.37
C MET A 111 9.81 12.61 -0.36
N SER A 112 9.14 11.60 0.20
CA SER A 112 9.07 10.26 -0.39
C SER A 112 8.04 10.17 -1.52
N THR A 113 8.21 9.21 -2.41
CA THR A 113 7.23 8.84 -3.44
C THR A 113 6.77 7.40 -3.22
N THR A 114 5.55 7.06 -3.63
CA THR A 114 4.99 5.72 -3.49
C THR A 114 4.84 5.04 -4.84
N TYR A 115 5.41 3.84 -4.97
CA TYR A 115 5.26 2.96 -6.11
C TYR A 115 4.21 1.89 -5.85
N ASN A 116 3.37 1.64 -6.85
CA ASN A 116 2.52 0.46 -6.94
C ASN A 116 2.85 -0.29 -8.24
N SER A 117 3.11 -1.60 -8.13
CA SER A 117 3.37 -2.44 -9.29
C SER A 117 2.09 -2.72 -10.09
N VAL A 118 2.26 -3.27 -11.30
CA VAL A 118 1.16 -4.03 -11.93
C VAL A 118 0.70 -5.17 -11.02
N SER A 119 -0.54 -5.60 -11.15
CA SER A 119 -1.02 -6.81 -10.46
C SER A 119 -0.81 -8.02 -11.34
N TRP A 120 -0.21 -9.07 -10.78
CA TRP A 120 -0.11 -10.38 -11.41
C TRP A 120 -1.29 -11.23 -10.97
N ALA A 121 -2.06 -11.74 -11.92
CA ALA A 121 -3.23 -12.57 -11.68
C ALA A 121 -3.02 -13.95 -12.33
N SER A 122 -3.28 -15.02 -11.56
CA SER A 122 -3.35 -16.35 -12.15
C SER A 122 -4.71 -16.56 -12.85
N GLY A 123 -4.75 -17.46 -13.83
CA GLY A 123 -6.01 -17.86 -14.49
C GLY A 123 -6.85 -18.87 -13.72
N THR A 124 -6.25 -19.49 -12.68
CA THR A 124 -6.84 -20.53 -11.84
C THR A 124 -6.30 -20.41 -10.42
N VAL A 125 -6.91 -21.13 -9.49
CA VAL A 125 -6.47 -21.24 -8.09
C VAL A 125 -6.35 -22.72 -7.72
N PRO A 126 -5.36 -23.13 -6.89
CA PRO A 126 -5.35 -24.48 -6.35
C PRO A 126 -6.55 -24.71 -5.41
N PRO A 127 -6.87 -25.97 -5.08
CA PRO A 127 -7.91 -26.29 -4.10
C PRO A 127 -7.69 -25.55 -2.77
N SER A 128 -8.77 -25.19 -2.07
CA SER A 128 -8.68 -24.42 -0.82
C SER A 128 -7.83 -25.05 0.28
N ALA A 129 -7.70 -26.39 0.29
CA ALA A 129 -6.80 -27.11 1.19
C ALA A 129 -5.31 -26.71 1.01
N GLU A 130 -4.93 -26.20 -0.17
CA GLU A 130 -3.56 -25.81 -0.53
C GLU A 130 -3.30 -24.30 -0.36
N TRP A 131 -4.30 -23.49 0.01
CA TRP A 131 -4.12 -22.04 0.11
C TRP A 131 -3.11 -21.63 1.17
N ALA A 132 -3.03 -22.38 2.27
CA ALA A 132 -1.98 -22.18 3.27
C ALA A 132 -0.58 -22.37 2.68
N ARG A 133 -0.43 -23.32 1.76
CA ARG A 133 0.84 -23.60 1.08
C ARG A 133 1.22 -22.50 0.09
N VAL A 134 0.25 -21.95 -0.66
CA VAL A 134 0.46 -20.76 -1.51
C VAL A 134 1.04 -19.62 -0.69
N VAL A 135 0.46 -19.35 0.48
CA VAL A 135 0.88 -18.25 1.35
C VAL A 135 2.24 -18.51 1.98
N GLU A 136 2.53 -19.76 2.36
CA GLU A 136 3.85 -20.15 2.83
C GLU A 136 4.95 -19.84 1.80
N ILE A 137 4.70 -20.14 0.52
CA ILE A 137 5.62 -19.84 -0.58
C ILE A 137 5.84 -18.33 -0.70
N VAL A 138 4.75 -17.54 -0.75
CA VAL A 138 4.82 -16.07 -0.81
C VAL A 138 5.63 -15.53 0.37
N ASN A 139 5.36 -16.00 1.59
CA ASN A 139 6.06 -15.60 2.79
C ASN A 139 7.55 -15.99 2.78
N GLY A 140 7.90 -17.15 2.21
CA GLY A 140 9.29 -17.56 2.04
C GLY A 140 10.10 -16.55 1.23
N PHE A 141 9.57 -16.12 0.09
CA PHE A 141 10.23 -15.13 -0.78
C PHE A 141 10.18 -13.70 -0.23
N ALA A 142 9.10 -13.32 0.45
CA ALA A 142 8.99 -12.03 1.13
C ALA A 142 10.02 -11.91 2.27
N SER A 143 10.09 -12.92 3.14
CA SER A 143 11.06 -12.95 4.25
C SER A 143 12.51 -13.05 3.81
N ALA A 144 12.80 -13.74 2.71
CA ALA A 144 14.14 -13.74 2.11
C ALA A 144 14.61 -12.33 1.68
N ARG A 145 13.67 -11.38 1.53
CA ARG A 145 13.91 -9.97 1.17
C ARG A 145 13.72 -8.99 2.34
N GLY A 146 13.61 -9.51 3.57
CA GLY A 146 13.46 -8.69 4.77
C GLY A 146 12.05 -8.16 5.02
N LEU A 147 11.03 -8.73 4.36
CA LEU A 147 9.64 -8.45 4.69
C LEU A 147 9.12 -9.45 5.73
N ASP A 148 8.33 -8.98 6.67
CA ASP A 148 7.62 -9.80 7.63
C ASP A 148 6.64 -10.74 6.91
N LYS A 149 6.26 -11.82 7.60
CA LYS A 149 5.30 -12.77 7.06
C LYS A 149 3.91 -12.15 7.04
N THR A 150 3.15 -12.42 5.98
CA THR A 150 1.72 -12.11 5.95
C THR A 150 1.01 -12.92 7.03
N GLY A 151 0.22 -12.24 7.86
CA GLY A 151 -0.90 -12.88 8.54
C GLY A 151 -2.01 -13.09 7.53
N LEU A 152 -2.62 -14.27 7.51
CA LEU A 152 -3.80 -14.48 6.69
C LEU A 152 -5.03 -13.98 7.42
N GLU A 153 -5.70 -13.01 6.81
CA GLU A 153 -7.06 -12.71 7.14
C GLU A 153 -7.95 -13.43 6.13
N SER A 154 -8.81 -14.32 6.63
CA SER A 154 -9.91 -14.89 5.87
C SER A 154 -11.18 -14.18 6.34
N PRO A 155 -11.52 -13.02 5.74
CA PRO A 155 -12.80 -12.37 6.05
C PRO A 155 -13.97 -13.27 5.69
N GLU A 156 -13.80 -14.15 4.70
CA GLU A 156 -14.79 -15.11 4.20
C GLU A 156 -14.13 -16.42 3.73
N THR A 157 -14.88 -17.52 3.64
CA THR A 157 -14.37 -18.85 3.25
C THR A 157 -13.88 -18.96 1.80
N PHE A 158 -14.05 -17.90 1.00
CA PHE A 158 -13.80 -17.87 -0.44
C PHE A 158 -12.84 -16.76 -0.88
N VAL A 159 -12.37 -15.93 0.06
CA VAL A 159 -11.33 -14.91 -0.16
C VAL A 159 -10.34 -14.93 1.00
N TRP A 160 -9.06 -15.13 0.69
CA TRP A 160 -7.96 -14.93 1.62
C TRP A 160 -7.13 -13.75 1.17
N PHE A 161 -6.72 -12.91 2.10
CA PHE A 161 -5.85 -11.78 1.84
C PHE A 161 -4.75 -11.73 2.90
N GLY A 162 -3.56 -11.33 2.48
CA GLY A 162 -2.46 -11.02 3.38
C GLY A 162 -1.46 -10.08 2.74
N THR A 163 -0.84 -9.25 3.57
CA THR A 163 0.25 -8.37 3.14
C THR A 163 1.46 -8.57 4.03
N ALA A 164 2.62 -8.76 3.41
CA ALA A 164 3.93 -8.82 4.04
C ALA A 164 4.48 -7.40 4.02
N TYR A 165 4.93 -6.89 5.15
CA TYR A 165 5.49 -5.53 5.26
C TYR A 165 6.95 -5.60 5.68
N GLY A 166 7.80 -4.72 5.16
CA GLY A 166 9.20 -4.62 5.57
C GLY A 166 9.75 -3.24 5.28
N ASP A 167 10.24 -2.55 6.30
CA ASP A 167 10.52 -1.11 6.25
C ASP A 167 9.33 -0.33 5.67
N THR A 168 9.46 0.23 4.47
CA THR A 168 8.39 0.93 3.75
C THR A 168 7.94 0.21 2.48
N GLN A 169 8.20 -1.09 2.39
CA GLN A 169 7.84 -1.97 1.28
C GLN A 169 6.73 -2.93 1.70
N TRP A 170 5.96 -3.42 0.73
CA TRP A 170 4.98 -4.47 0.95
C TRP A 170 4.77 -5.38 -0.25
N VAL A 171 4.40 -6.63 0.03
CA VAL A 171 3.87 -7.60 -0.94
C VAL A 171 2.49 -8.03 -0.50
N SER A 172 1.51 -7.88 -1.38
CA SER A 172 0.15 -8.34 -1.13
C SER A 172 -0.14 -9.61 -1.92
N VAL A 173 -0.83 -10.54 -1.28
CA VAL A 173 -1.42 -11.72 -1.91
C VAL A 173 -2.91 -11.75 -1.61
N GLU A 174 -3.70 -11.99 -2.65
CA GLU A 174 -5.11 -12.30 -2.54
C GLU A 174 -5.39 -13.63 -3.22
N ILE A 175 -6.24 -14.46 -2.62
CA ILE A 175 -6.67 -15.74 -3.17
C ILE A 175 -8.20 -15.73 -3.20
N HIS A 176 -8.77 -15.94 -4.38
CA HIS A 176 -10.20 -15.86 -4.64
C HIS A 176 -10.69 -17.18 -5.23
N ASP A 177 -11.83 -17.68 -4.77
CA ASP A 177 -12.57 -18.74 -5.45
C ASP A 177 -14.09 -18.58 -5.26
N ALA A 178 -14.73 -17.99 -6.26
CA ALA A 178 -16.16 -17.76 -6.28
C ALA A 178 -17.00 -19.04 -6.16
N ALA A 179 -16.44 -20.23 -6.45
CA ALA A 179 -17.15 -21.50 -6.27
C ALA A 179 -17.35 -21.86 -4.79
N LEU A 180 -16.50 -21.34 -3.90
CA LEU A 180 -16.59 -21.55 -2.44
C LEU A 180 -17.56 -20.57 -1.76
N ALA A 181 -18.09 -19.62 -2.52
CA ALA A 181 -18.92 -18.59 -1.95
C ALA A 181 -20.37 -19.05 -1.72
N PRO A 182 -21.02 -18.57 -0.65
CA PRO A 182 -22.43 -18.84 -0.42
C PRO A 182 -23.31 -18.34 -1.58
N ALA A 183 -24.31 -19.15 -1.94
CA ALA A 183 -25.24 -18.82 -3.01
C ALA A 183 -25.85 -17.42 -2.82
N GLY A 184 -25.72 -16.55 -3.84
CA GLY A 184 -26.35 -15.23 -3.91
C GLY A 184 -25.47 -14.01 -3.58
N LYS A 185 -24.35 -14.15 -2.87
CA LYS A 185 -23.47 -13.00 -2.54
C LYS A 185 -22.27 -12.83 -3.47
N ALA A 186 -21.59 -13.92 -3.83
CA ALA A 186 -20.40 -13.81 -4.69
C ALA A 186 -20.73 -13.65 -6.17
N ALA A 187 -21.76 -14.33 -6.68
CA ALA A 187 -22.10 -14.23 -8.10
C ALA A 187 -22.41 -12.78 -8.54
N SER A 188 -23.05 -11.98 -7.68
CA SER A 188 -23.30 -10.55 -7.95
C SER A 188 -22.04 -9.69 -7.84
N ASN A 189 -21.15 -9.99 -6.89
CA ASN A 189 -19.92 -9.22 -6.71
C ASN A 189 -18.92 -9.53 -7.84
N TYR A 190 -18.64 -10.80 -8.15
CA TYR A 190 -17.71 -11.17 -9.24
C TYR A 190 -18.20 -10.77 -10.63
N ALA A 191 -19.51 -10.78 -10.88
CA ALA A 191 -20.06 -10.31 -12.16
C ALA A 191 -19.76 -8.82 -12.42
N GLN A 192 -19.50 -8.02 -11.37
CA GLN A 192 -19.19 -6.60 -11.50
C GLN A 192 -17.68 -6.32 -11.62
N ILE A 193 -16.83 -7.14 -10.99
CA ILE A 193 -15.41 -6.82 -10.79
C ILE A 193 -14.54 -7.20 -12.02
N LYS A 194 -15.10 -7.87 -13.04
CA LYS A 194 -14.37 -8.29 -14.27
C LYS A 194 -13.05 -9.04 -14.00
N GLN A 195 -12.89 -9.59 -12.81
CA GLN A 195 -11.75 -10.42 -12.42
C GLN A 195 -12.09 -11.90 -12.66
N PRO A 196 -11.07 -12.76 -12.88
CA PRO A 196 -11.31 -14.20 -12.92
C PRO A 196 -12.01 -14.67 -11.63
N PRO A 197 -13.00 -15.57 -11.72
CA PRO A 197 -13.75 -16.02 -10.55
C PRO A 197 -12.91 -16.86 -9.59
N ALA A 198 -11.78 -17.41 -10.05
CA ALA A 198 -10.88 -18.25 -9.26
C ALA A 198 -9.43 -17.92 -9.63
N ALA A 199 -8.74 -17.17 -8.77
CA ALA A 199 -7.41 -16.64 -9.06
C ALA A 199 -6.62 -16.27 -7.80
N ILE A 200 -5.31 -16.20 -7.96
CA ILE A 200 -4.37 -15.59 -7.03
C ILE A 200 -3.94 -14.27 -7.64
N PHE A 201 -3.99 -13.20 -6.85
CA PHE A 201 -3.47 -11.89 -7.21
C PHE A 201 -2.23 -11.59 -6.36
N LEU A 202 -1.20 -11.07 -7.00
CA LEU A 202 0.03 -10.61 -6.37
C LEU A 202 0.31 -9.18 -6.79
N SER A 203 0.77 -8.37 -5.84
CA SER A 203 1.26 -7.03 -6.10
C SER A 203 2.36 -6.66 -5.12
N TYR A 204 3.16 -5.68 -5.53
CA TYR A 204 4.21 -5.10 -4.71
C TYR A 204 4.01 -3.59 -4.67
N GLY A 205 4.35 -2.98 -3.54
CA GLY A 205 4.49 -1.54 -3.47
C GLY A 205 5.55 -1.12 -2.47
N ALA A 206 5.95 0.13 -2.57
CA ALA A 206 6.93 0.72 -1.66
C ALA A 206 6.82 2.23 -1.61
N THR A 207 7.08 2.80 -0.44
CA THR A 207 7.36 4.24 -0.30
C THR A 207 8.87 4.43 -0.23
N ALA A 208 9.43 5.21 -1.14
CA ALA A 208 10.88 5.33 -1.31
C ALA A 208 11.32 6.79 -1.45
N LEU A 209 12.56 7.06 -1.05
CA LEU A 209 13.24 8.32 -1.31
C LEU A 209 14.07 8.20 -2.59
N PRO A 210 14.03 9.20 -3.49
CA PRO A 210 15.02 9.32 -4.56
C PRO A 210 16.43 9.35 -4.00
N ARG A 211 17.39 8.71 -4.68
CA ARG A 211 18.78 8.62 -4.21
C ARG A 211 19.39 9.99 -3.93
N ASN A 212 19.11 10.95 -4.81
CA ASN A 212 19.65 12.30 -4.74
C ASN A 212 19.03 13.16 -3.63
N ASP A 213 17.86 12.79 -3.13
CA ASP A 213 17.13 13.55 -2.11
C ASP A 213 17.46 13.09 -0.69
N ARG A 214 18.12 11.93 -0.52
CA ARG A 214 18.49 11.39 0.80
C ARG A 214 19.33 12.35 1.65
N PRO A 215 20.35 13.06 1.13
CA PRO A 215 21.11 14.01 1.95
C PRO A 215 20.24 15.16 2.46
N ALA A 216 19.33 15.68 1.63
CA ALA A 216 18.40 16.73 2.02
C ALA A 216 17.39 16.20 3.07
N PHE A 217 16.84 15.00 2.86
CA PHE A 217 15.95 14.35 3.82
C PHE A 217 16.59 14.18 5.20
N ILE A 218 17.85 13.73 5.26
CA ILE A 218 18.57 13.58 6.54
C ILE A 218 18.75 14.93 7.22
N LYS A 219 19.16 15.95 6.46
CA LYS A 219 19.33 17.31 6.98
C LYS A 219 18.02 17.88 7.52
N ASP A 220 16.92 17.72 6.78
CA ASP A 220 15.60 18.23 7.15
C ASP A 220 15.00 17.47 8.35
N LEU A 221 15.51 16.27 8.63
CA LEU A 221 15.15 15.47 9.81
C LEU A 221 15.88 15.93 11.09
N GLU A 222 17.06 16.55 10.98
CA GLU A 222 17.90 16.94 12.14
C GLU A 222 17.16 17.74 13.23
N PRO A 223 16.31 18.73 12.90
CA PRO A 223 15.59 19.50 13.93
C PRO A 223 14.58 18.67 14.74
N PHE A 224 14.15 17.52 14.20
CA PHE A 224 13.17 16.64 14.82
C PHE A 224 13.82 15.47 15.60
N ALA A 225 15.14 15.35 15.55
CA ALA A 225 15.85 14.24 16.16
C ALA A 225 15.62 14.19 17.68
N GLY A 226 15.12 13.04 18.16
CA GLY A 226 14.83 12.81 19.58
C GLY A 226 13.55 13.46 20.11
N LEU A 227 12.79 14.17 19.26
CA LEU A 227 11.48 14.70 19.65
C LEU A 227 10.41 13.62 19.57
N GLU A 228 9.48 13.63 20.51
CA GLU A 228 8.28 12.78 20.44
C GLU A 228 7.37 13.25 19.31
N ARG A 229 7.01 12.33 18.43
CA ARG A 229 6.16 12.61 17.27
C ARG A 229 4.69 12.75 17.71
N PRO A 230 4.01 13.87 17.40
CA PRO A 230 2.61 14.06 17.71
C PRO A 230 1.72 13.19 16.81
N GLU A 231 0.48 12.98 17.23
CA GLU A 231 -0.53 12.36 16.38
C GLU A 231 -0.74 13.17 15.09
N SER A 232 -0.96 12.47 13.98
CA SER A 232 -1.29 13.05 12.68
C SER A 232 -2.55 13.91 12.79
N THR A 233 -2.50 15.15 12.28
CA THR A 233 -3.60 16.11 12.34
C THR A 233 -4.47 16.13 11.09
N THR A 234 -3.99 15.53 9.99
CA THR A 234 -4.79 15.37 8.76
C THR A 234 -5.38 13.96 8.66
N SER A 235 -6.52 13.88 7.95
CA SER A 235 -7.20 12.63 7.61
C SER A 235 -6.43 11.80 6.59
N ASP A 236 -5.24 12.23 6.16
CA ASP A 236 -4.26 11.40 5.44
C ASP A 236 -3.65 10.38 6.43
N LYS A 237 -4.52 9.72 7.20
CA LYS A 237 -4.17 8.57 8.00
C LYS A 237 -3.73 7.52 6.99
N VAL A 238 -2.43 7.48 6.71
CA VAL A 238 -1.75 6.27 6.27
C VAL A 238 -2.18 5.25 7.31
N ARG A 239 -3.10 4.36 6.95
CA ARG A 239 -3.56 3.31 7.84
C ARG A 239 -2.30 2.57 8.26
N PRO A 240 -1.89 2.59 9.53
CA PRO A 240 -0.70 1.86 9.92
C PRO A 240 -0.91 0.40 9.54
N PRO A 241 0.11 -0.31 9.03
CA PRO A 241 0.00 -1.76 8.90
C PRO A 241 -0.38 -2.28 10.27
N PHE A 242 -1.46 -3.05 10.34
CA PHE A 242 -2.01 -3.60 11.57
C PHE A 242 -0.87 -4.22 12.37
N ARG A 243 -0.53 -3.62 13.52
CA ARG A 243 0.31 -4.30 14.51
C ARG A 243 -0.53 -5.46 15.02
N SER A 244 -0.14 -6.68 14.67
CA SER A 244 -0.58 -7.85 15.42
C SER A 244 -0.16 -7.66 16.88
N ALA A 245 -1.16 -7.68 17.76
CA ALA A 245 -0.95 -7.77 19.20
C ALA A 245 -0.44 -9.16 19.58
#